data_AF-A0A359D8C7-F1
#
_entry.id   AF-A0A359D8C7-F1
#
_cell.length_a   1.000
_cell.length_b   1.000
_cell.length_c   1.000
_cell.angle_alpha   90.00
_cell.angle_beta   90.00
_cell.angle_gamma   90.00
#
_symmetry.space_group_name_H-M   'P 1'
#
loop_
_entity.id
_entity.type
_entity.pdbx_description
1 polymer ?
#
loop_
_entity_poly.entity_id
_entity_poly.type
_entity_poly.pdbx_seq_one_letter_code
_entity_poly.pdbx_strand_id
1 'polypeptide(L)'
;PSPFASRTPVSLDQQPQPGISRAAAVSLAAAEAARLGVEKPAGGVFYSPEFDIYGVGFYTAENDHGDGGLGNPWLYLDGQSGALAGTQIPGTGSAGDIFMQAQFPLHSGRILGMPGRILVSLLGLAVAGLSLTGLIIWAKKRRSRVLSGQRSRPPIEAQGSLG
;
A
#
# COMPACT_ATOMS: atom_id res chain seq x y z
N PRO A 1 -3.74 -17.49 11.92
CA PRO A 1 -5.11 -17.04 12.31
C PRO A 1 -4.98 -15.78 13.18
N SER A 2 -5.87 -14.80 13.04
CA SER A 2 -5.80 -13.56 13.84
C SER A 2 -6.00 -13.87 15.33
N PRO A 3 -5.17 -13.32 16.24
CA PRO A 3 -5.29 -13.56 17.68
C PRO A 3 -6.59 -13.00 18.28
N PHE A 4 -7.27 -12.12 17.55
CA PHE A 4 -8.58 -11.58 17.93
C PHE A 4 -9.74 -12.45 17.48
N ALA A 5 -9.55 -13.31 16.46
CA ALA A 5 -10.62 -14.16 15.93
C ALA A 5 -11.02 -15.30 16.88
N SER A 6 -10.18 -15.62 17.87
CA SER A 6 -10.44 -16.64 18.89
C SER A 6 -11.15 -16.09 20.14
N ARG A 7 -11.41 -14.78 20.22
CA ARG A 7 -12.02 -14.14 21.39
C ARG A 7 -13.29 -13.38 21.03
N THR A 8 -14.29 -13.48 21.91
CA THR A 8 -15.52 -12.70 21.80
C THR A 8 -15.28 -11.32 22.44
N PRO A 9 -15.53 -10.22 21.72
CA PRO A 9 -15.36 -8.89 22.29
C PRO A 9 -16.37 -8.65 23.41
N VAL A 10 -15.92 -8.05 24.50
CA VAL A 10 -16.79 -7.65 25.64
C VAL A 10 -17.24 -6.19 25.53
N SER A 11 -18.41 -5.90 26.10
CA SER A 11 -18.94 -4.53 26.17
C SER A 11 -18.12 -3.66 27.14
N LEU A 12 -18.21 -2.33 27.02
CA LEU A 12 -17.41 -1.37 27.81
C LEU A 12 -17.53 -1.58 29.33
N ASP A 13 -18.71 -1.96 29.80
CA ASP A 13 -19.03 -2.24 31.21
C ASP A 13 -18.44 -3.56 31.73
N GLN A 14 -17.99 -4.43 30.83
CA GLN A 14 -17.45 -5.76 31.12
C GLN A 14 -15.95 -5.86 30.83
N GLN A 15 -15.30 -4.74 30.52
CA GLN A 15 -13.88 -4.73 30.18
C GLN A 15 -13.02 -5.10 31.40
N PRO A 16 -12.22 -6.17 31.31
CA PRO A 16 -11.34 -6.56 32.41
C PRO A 16 -10.22 -5.54 32.61
N GLN A 17 -9.72 -5.48 33.85
CA GLN A 17 -8.43 -4.88 34.12
C GLN A 17 -7.33 -5.92 33.88
N PRO A 18 -6.23 -5.56 33.23
CA PRO A 18 -5.17 -6.51 32.92
C PRO A 18 -4.48 -7.00 34.20
N GLY A 19 -4.35 -8.32 34.31
CA GLY A 19 -3.66 -9.00 35.41
C GLY A 19 -2.14 -8.82 35.37
N ILE A 20 -1.57 -8.46 34.22
CA ILE A 20 -0.15 -8.11 34.08
C ILE A 20 0.06 -6.64 33.73
N SER A 21 1.20 -6.09 34.18
CA SER A 21 1.61 -4.73 33.82
C SER A 21 2.07 -4.64 32.36
N ARG A 22 1.98 -3.45 31.77
CA ARG A 22 2.54 -3.16 30.44
C ARG A 22 4.03 -3.51 30.35
N ALA A 23 4.81 -3.22 31.40
CA ALA A 23 6.22 -3.55 31.45
C ALA A 23 6.47 -5.06 31.42
N ALA A 24 5.66 -5.83 32.17
CA ALA A 24 5.71 -7.29 32.12
C ALA A 24 5.36 -7.81 30.73
N ALA A 25 4.30 -7.29 30.10
CA ALA A 25 3.90 -7.66 28.74
C ALA A 25 5.02 -7.39 27.72
N VAL A 26 5.68 -6.23 27.78
CA VAL A 26 6.82 -5.92 26.90
C VAL A 26 7.99 -6.89 27.14
N SER A 27 8.33 -7.18 28.39
CA SER A 27 9.43 -8.08 28.73
C SER A 27 9.19 -9.52 28.25
N LEU A 28 7.96 -10.02 28.42
CA LEU A 28 7.55 -11.36 27.97
C LEU A 28 7.55 -11.45 26.45
N ALA A 29 6.99 -10.43 25.79
CA ALA A 29 6.96 -10.37 24.34
C ALA A 29 8.38 -10.26 23.77
N ALA A 30 9.28 -9.50 24.38
CA ALA A 30 10.67 -9.38 23.92
C ALA A 30 11.43 -10.70 24.04
N ALA A 31 11.22 -11.45 25.13
CA ALA A 31 11.81 -12.78 25.29
C ALA A 31 11.31 -13.75 24.19
N GLU A 32 10.02 -13.73 23.89
CA GLU A 32 9.44 -14.60 22.86
C GLU A 32 9.82 -14.16 21.44
N ALA A 33 9.88 -12.85 21.18
CA ALA A 33 10.36 -12.28 19.93
C ALA A 33 11.79 -12.74 19.62
N ALA A 34 12.68 -12.73 20.63
CA ALA A 34 14.04 -13.24 20.48
C ALA A 34 14.06 -14.74 20.13
N ARG A 35 13.16 -15.56 20.71
CA ARG A 35 13.03 -16.99 20.36
C ARG A 35 12.54 -17.22 18.94
N LEU A 36 11.74 -16.29 18.41
CA LEU A 36 11.21 -16.33 17.05
C LEU A 36 12.14 -15.66 16.02
N GLY A 37 13.33 -15.21 16.44
CA GLY A 37 14.32 -14.57 15.55
C GLY A 37 13.97 -13.12 15.16
N VAL A 38 13.09 -12.46 15.91
CA VAL A 38 12.77 -11.04 15.70
C VAL A 38 13.83 -10.21 16.42
N GLU A 39 14.75 -9.63 15.65
CA GLU A 39 15.88 -8.83 16.18
C GLU A 39 15.51 -7.38 16.51
N LYS A 40 14.37 -6.89 16.00
CA LYS A 40 13.94 -5.50 16.19
C LYS A 40 13.55 -5.26 17.66
N PRO A 41 13.79 -4.06 18.23
CA PRO A 41 13.38 -3.75 19.60
C PRO A 41 11.86 -3.58 19.71
N ALA A 42 11.32 -3.71 20.92
CA ALA A 42 9.93 -3.37 21.20
C ALA A 42 9.73 -1.85 21.00
N GLY A 43 9.03 -1.47 19.94
CA GLY A 43 8.79 -0.09 19.54
C GLY A 43 7.46 0.48 20.03
N GLY A 44 6.50 -0.38 20.39
CA GLY A 44 5.21 0.06 20.91
C GLY A 44 4.45 -1.03 21.64
N VAL A 45 3.56 -0.61 22.54
CA VAL A 45 2.67 -1.49 23.30
C VAL A 45 1.27 -0.88 23.41
N PHE A 46 0.25 -1.69 23.18
CA PHE A 46 -1.14 -1.34 23.47
C PHE A 46 -1.84 -2.46 24.24
N TYR A 47 -2.94 -2.10 24.91
CA TYR A 47 -3.86 -3.04 25.53
C TYR A 47 -5.22 -2.87 24.86
N SER A 48 -5.87 -3.97 24.53
CA SER A 48 -7.20 -4.03 23.97
C SER A 48 -8.14 -4.61 25.03
N PRO A 49 -8.84 -3.78 25.82
CA PRO A 49 -9.67 -4.28 26.92
C PRO A 49 -10.83 -5.15 26.42
N GLU A 50 -11.39 -4.83 25.25
CA GLU A 50 -12.47 -5.59 24.64
C GLU A 50 -12.10 -7.04 24.31
N PHE A 51 -10.82 -7.37 24.11
CA PHE A 51 -10.34 -8.72 23.84
C PHE A 51 -9.42 -9.26 24.95
N ASP A 52 -9.13 -8.45 25.96
CA ASP A 52 -8.17 -8.72 27.02
C ASP A 52 -6.79 -9.14 26.49
N ILE A 53 -6.26 -8.39 25.52
CA ILE A 53 -4.99 -8.69 24.83
C ILE A 53 -4.03 -7.50 24.92
N TYR A 54 -2.77 -7.79 25.23
CA TYR A 54 -1.66 -6.88 24.97
C TYR A 54 -1.08 -7.13 23.57
N GLY A 55 -0.89 -6.07 22.80
CA GLY A 55 -0.12 -6.12 21.55
C GLY A 55 1.21 -5.40 21.72
N VAL A 56 2.31 -6.07 21.36
CA VAL A 56 3.67 -5.50 21.38
C VAL A 56 4.24 -5.54 19.96
N GLY A 57 4.58 -4.37 19.44
CA GLY A 57 5.12 -4.19 18.09
C GLY A 57 6.64 -4.04 18.13
N PHE A 58 7.34 -4.66 17.17
CA PHE A 58 8.80 -4.67 17.12
C PHE A 58 9.33 -3.86 15.92
N TYR A 59 9.79 -2.65 16.19
CA TYR A 59 10.27 -1.68 15.20
C TYR A 59 11.12 -0.59 15.84
N THR A 60 11.96 0.07 15.04
CA THR A 60 12.65 1.30 15.46
C THR A 60 11.76 2.51 15.20
N ALA A 61 12.04 3.65 15.85
CA ALA A 61 11.24 4.87 15.70
C ALA A 61 11.17 5.38 14.25
N GLU A 62 12.19 5.09 13.45
CA GLU A 62 12.27 5.45 12.03
C GLU A 62 11.35 4.61 11.14
N ASN A 63 10.81 3.49 11.65
CA ASN A 63 10.00 2.54 10.89
C ASN A 63 8.71 2.13 11.64
N ASP A 64 8.17 3.01 12.47
CA ASP A 64 6.93 2.78 13.23
C ASP A 64 5.71 2.52 12.33
N HIS A 65 5.67 3.14 11.15
CA HIS A 65 4.61 2.96 10.14
C HIS A 65 4.76 1.69 9.29
N GLY A 66 5.88 0.96 9.39
CA GLY A 66 6.10 -0.26 8.61
C GLY A 66 6.46 -0.01 7.13
N ASP A 67 6.97 1.19 6.82
CA ASP A 67 7.14 1.72 5.46
C ASP A 67 8.15 0.97 4.58
N GLY A 68 9.00 0.13 5.19
CA GLY A 68 10.04 -0.65 4.49
C GLY A 68 9.65 -2.03 3.97
N GLY A 69 8.38 -2.49 4.06
CA GLY A 69 8.03 -3.85 3.60
C GLY A 69 6.59 -4.31 3.87
N LEU A 70 6.43 -5.57 4.31
CA LEU A 70 5.14 -6.20 4.62
C LEU A 70 4.54 -5.79 5.99
N GLY A 71 5.07 -4.72 6.62
CA GLY A 71 4.69 -4.24 7.95
C GLY A 71 5.71 -4.57 9.05
N ASN A 72 5.35 -4.31 10.30
CA ASN A 72 6.16 -4.61 11.49
C ASN A 72 5.71 -5.92 12.15
N PRO A 73 6.63 -6.70 12.76
CA PRO A 73 6.27 -7.84 13.60
C PRO A 73 5.46 -7.41 14.83
N TRP A 74 4.39 -8.14 15.13
CA TRP A 74 3.58 -7.98 16.33
C TRP A 74 3.42 -9.30 17.07
N LEU A 75 3.62 -9.28 18.38
CA LEU A 75 3.25 -10.39 19.27
C LEU A 75 2.08 -9.95 20.13
N TYR A 76 1.17 -10.90 20.37
CA TYR A 76 -0.04 -10.69 21.13
C TYR A 76 -0.04 -11.60 22.35
N LEU A 77 -0.18 -11.02 23.52
CA LEU A 77 -0.18 -11.72 24.81
C LEU A 77 -1.56 -11.60 25.47
N ASP A 78 -1.92 -12.63 26.21
CA ASP A 78 -3.08 -12.62 27.10
C ASP A 78 -2.92 -11.59 28.22
N GLY A 79 -3.95 -10.77 28.47
CA GLY A 79 -3.94 -9.69 29.45
C GLY A 79 -3.85 -10.15 30.91
N GLN A 80 -4.27 -11.39 31.21
CA GLN A 80 -4.27 -11.93 32.57
C GLN A 80 -3.02 -12.74 32.88
N SER A 81 -2.67 -13.65 31.98
CA SER A 81 -1.59 -14.63 32.18
C SER A 81 -0.27 -14.23 31.54
N GLY A 82 -0.28 -13.33 30.56
CA GLY A 82 0.90 -13.02 29.74
C GLY A 82 1.29 -14.12 28.76
N ALA A 83 0.47 -15.17 28.59
CA ALA A 83 0.73 -16.23 27.64
C ALA A 83 0.64 -15.71 26.18
N LEU A 84 1.46 -16.27 25.29
CA LEU A 84 1.43 -15.91 23.87
C LEU A 84 0.10 -16.35 23.24
N ALA A 85 -0.72 -15.38 22.87
CA ALA A 85 -2.02 -15.57 22.22
C ALA A 85 -1.90 -15.63 20.68
N GLY A 86 -0.86 -15.01 20.11
CA GLY A 86 -0.55 -15.14 18.69
C GLY A 86 0.57 -14.23 18.22
N THR A 87 0.97 -14.41 16.96
CA THR A 87 2.04 -13.65 16.32
C THR A 87 1.61 -13.22 14.92
N GLN A 88 2.12 -12.06 14.52
CA GLN A 88 2.06 -11.56 13.15
C GLN A 88 3.48 -11.17 12.76
N ILE A 89 4.21 -12.09 12.13
CA ILE A 89 5.57 -11.85 11.64
C ILE A 89 5.51 -11.76 10.11
N PRO A 90 5.67 -10.56 9.53
CA PRO A 90 5.63 -10.38 8.08
C PRO A 90 6.68 -11.24 7.36
N GLY A 91 6.31 -11.82 6.21
CA GLY A 91 7.21 -12.67 5.41
C GLY A 91 7.33 -14.13 5.88
N THR A 92 6.55 -14.54 6.88
CA THR A 92 6.42 -15.94 7.30
C THR A 92 5.12 -16.55 6.76
N GLY A 93 5.14 -17.85 6.42
CA GLY A 93 3.99 -18.56 5.82
C GLY A 93 4.35 -19.25 4.50
N SER A 94 3.34 -19.81 3.83
CA SER A 94 3.50 -20.41 2.50
C SER A 94 3.77 -19.34 1.42
N ALA A 95 4.25 -19.74 0.25
CA ALA A 95 4.36 -18.82 -0.90
C ALA A 95 3.00 -18.17 -1.26
N GLY A 96 1.89 -18.85 -0.99
CA GLY A 96 0.54 -18.30 -1.13
C GLY A 96 0.23 -17.20 -0.11
N ASP A 97 0.63 -17.37 1.15
CA ASP A 97 0.44 -16.36 2.19
C ASP A 97 1.27 -15.10 1.91
N ILE A 98 2.49 -15.28 1.41
CA ILE A 98 3.37 -14.17 0.98
C ILE A 98 2.76 -13.45 -0.23
N PHE A 99 2.21 -14.18 -1.20
CA PHE A 99 1.52 -13.58 -2.34
C PHE A 99 0.29 -12.76 -1.91
N MET A 100 -0.54 -13.29 -1.01
CA MET A 100 -1.70 -12.57 -0.47
C MET A 100 -1.28 -11.32 0.34
N GLN A 101 -0.22 -11.43 1.16
CA GLN A 101 0.36 -10.28 1.87
C GLN A 101 0.92 -9.23 0.90
N ALA A 102 1.45 -9.64 -0.25
CA ALA A 102 1.99 -8.74 -1.27
C ALA A 102 0.90 -8.01 -2.08
N GLN A 103 -0.34 -8.52 -2.17
CA GLN A 103 -1.41 -7.87 -2.94
C GLN A 103 -1.76 -6.47 -2.43
N PHE A 104 -1.82 -6.29 -1.10
CA PHE A 104 -2.17 -5.00 -0.48
C PHE A 104 -1.14 -3.88 -0.77
N PRO A 105 0.19 -4.11 -0.61
CA PRO A 105 1.20 -3.13 -1.01
C PRO A 105 1.34 -2.97 -2.54
N LEU A 106 1.01 -4.00 -3.34
CA LEU A 106 0.96 -3.90 -4.81
C LEU A 106 -0.14 -2.94 -5.29
N HIS A 107 -1.35 -3.04 -4.73
CA HIS A 107 -2.47 -2.15 -5.07
C HIS A 107 -2.33 -0.74 -4.49
N SER A 108 -1.55 -0.57 -3.43
CA SER A 108 -1.33 0.74 -2.80
C SER A 108 -0.14 1.50 -3.39
N GLY A 109 0.57 0.95 -4.38
CA GLY A 109 1.75 1.55 -4.99
C GLY A 109 2.97 1.64 -4.06
N ARG A 110 3.00 0.83 -3.00
CA ARG A 110 4.00 0.91 -1.92
C ARG A 110 5.14 -0.11 -2.07
N ILE A 111 5.02 -1.07 -2.99
CA ILE A 111 5.90 -2.27 -3.02
C ILE A 111 7.31 -2.06 -3.58
N LEU A 112 7.55 -1.04 -4.42
CA LEU A 112 8.86 -0.81 -5.04
C LEU A 112 9.56 0.44 -4.52
N GLY A 113 9.02 1.10 -3.49
CA GLY A 113 9.57 2.34 -2.94
C GLY A 113 9.90 3.38 -4.01
N MET A 114 11.10 3.96 -3.92
CA MET A 114 11.61 4.94 -4.89
C MET A 114 11.80 4.39 -6.32
N PRO A 115 12.40 3.19 -6.53
CA PRO A 115 12.54 2.59 -7.86
C PRO A 115 11.22 2.47 -8.64
N GLY A 116 10.14 2.06 -7.98
CA GLY A 116 8.83 1.91 -8.61
C GLY A 116 8.24 3.25 -9.05
N ARG A 117 8.37 4.27 -8.20
CA ARG A 117 7.95 5.64 -8.53
C ARG A 117 8.72 6.20 -9.72
N ILE A 118 10.03 5.93 -9.82
CA ILE A 118 10.85 6.35 -10.96
C ILE A 118 10.36 5.67 -12.24
N LEU A 119 10.15 4.35 -12.23
CA LEU A 119 9.68 3.60 -13.41
C LEU A 119 8.31 4.09 -13.89
N VAL A 120 7.36 4.30 -12.98
CA VAL A 120 6.01 4.81 -13.33
C VAL A 120 6.10 6.24 -13.88
N SER A 121 6.96 7.09 -13.32
CA SER A 121 7.17 8.45 -13.80
C SER A 121 7.74 8.47 -15.22
N LEU A 122 8.72 7.60 -15.51
CA LEU A 122 9.29 7.44 -16.85
C LEU A 122 8.25 6.94 -17.85
N LEU A 123 7.41 5.98 -17.45
CA LEU A 123 6.33 5.48 -18.29
C LEU A 123 5.29 6.57 -18.60
N GLY A 124 4.93 7.38 -17.59
CA GLY A 124 4.05 8.54 -17.77
C GLY A 124 4.61 9.56 -18.77
N LEU A 125 5.91 9.87 -18.67
CA LEU A 125 6.60 10.74 -19.64
C LEU A 125 6.59 10.16 -21.06
N ALA A 126 6.80 8.85 -21.21
CA ALA A 126 6.73 8.19 -22.51
C ALA A 126 5.33 8.31 -23.14
N VAL A 127 4.27 8.06 -22.37
CA VAL A 127 2.88 8.19 -22.83
C VAL A 127 2.54 9.65 -23.18
N ALA A 128 2.98 10.61 -22.38
CA ALA A 128 2.81 12.03 -22.67
C ALA A 128 3.51 12.43 -23.98
N GLY A 129 4.74 11.96 -24.20
CA GLY A 129 5.50 12.17 -25.44
C GLY A 129 4.81 11.57 -26.67
N LEU A 130 4.31 10.34 -26.56
CA LEU A 130 3.55 9.68 -27.62
C LEU A 130 2.24 10.43 -27.94
N SER A 131 1.57 10.95 -26.92
CA SER A 131 0.34 11.74 -27.09
C SER A 131 0.60 13.07 -27.80
N LEU A 132 1.66 13.77 -27.39
CA LEU A 132 2.06 15.04 -28.00
C LEU A 132 2.50 14.85 -29.46
N THR A 133 3.28 13.81 -29.74
CA THR A 133 3.71 13.48 -31.11
C THR A 133 2.52 13.14 -32.01
N GLY A 134 1.56 12.35 -31.51
CA GLY A 134 0.29 12.08 -32.20
C GLY A 134 -0.49 13.36 -32.54
N LEU A 135 -0.60 14.29 -31.59
CA LEU A 135 -1.27 15.57 -31.78
C LEU A 135 -0.58 16.45 -32.84
N ILE A 136 0.76 16.51 -32.81
CA ILE A 136 1.56 17.26 -33.79
C ILE A 136 1.36 16.69 -35.21
N ILE A 137 1.43 15.37 -35.35
CA ILE A 137 1.24 14.69 -36.64
C ILE A 137 -0.18 14.95 -37.16
N TRP A 138 -1.18 14.82 -36.30
CA TRP A 138 -2.57 15.10 -36.66
C TRP A 138 -2.77 16.55 -37.11
N ALA A 139 -2.24 17.52 -36.37
CA ALA A 139 -2.36 18.94 -36.70
C ALA A 139 -1.68 19.27 -38.04
N LYS A 140 -0.49 18.69 -38.28
CA LYS A 140 0.25 18.85 -39.54
C LYS A 140 -0.52 18.25 -40.72
N LYS A 141 -1.06 17.03 -40.57
CA LYS A 141 -1.89 16.38 -41.59
C LYS A 141 -3.20 17.13 -41.84
N ARG A 142 -3.82 17.69 -40.81
CA ARG A 142 -5.04 18.51 -40.92
C ARG A 142 -4.78 19.80 -41.68
N ARG A 143 -3.69 20.52 -41.38
CA ARG A 143 -3.29 21.73 -42.13
C ARG A 143 -3.08 21.44 -43.61
N SER A 144 -2.36 20.36 -43.95
CA SER A 144 -2.18 19.97 -45.35
C SER A 144 -3.50 19.66 -46.04
N ARG A 145 -4.45 18.98 -45.38
CA ARG A 145 -5.78 18.73 -45.97
C ARG A 145 -6.61 19.98 -46.19
N VAL A 146 -6.56 20.95 -45.27
CA VAL A 146 -7.26 22.24 -45.42
C VAL A 146 -6.67 23.05 -46.58
N LEU A 147 -5.34 23.09 -46.70
CA LEU A 147 -4.65 23.79 -47.78
C LEU A 147 -4.88 23.12 -49.16
N SER A 148 -4.90 21.79 -49.23
CA SER A 148 -5.25 21.07 -50.45
C SER A 148 -6.71 21.29 -50.85
N GLY A 149 -7.64 21.33 -49.89
CA GLY A 149 -9.06 21.61 -50.16
C GLY A 149 -9.34 23.01 -50.71
N GLN A 150 -8.49 24.01 -50.39
CA GLN A 150 -8.59 25.35 -50.98
C GLN A 150 -8.13 25.40 -52.44
N ARG A 151 -7.18 24.54 -52.83
CA ARG A 151 -6.68 24.42 -54.22
C ARG A 151 -7.64 23.70 -55.16
N SER A 152 -8.59 22.94 -54.61
CA SER A 152 -9.59 22.17 -55.36
C SER A 152 -10.92 22.89 -55.54
N ARG A 153 -11.08 24.13 -55.07
CA ARG A 153 -12.24 24.95 -55.47
C ARG A 153 -12.05 25.34 -56.94
N PRO A 154 -12.89 24.86 -57.87
CA PRO A 154 -12.79 25.31 -59.25
C PRO A 154 -13.02 26.83 -59.29
N PRO A 155 -12.35 27.56 -60.21
CA PRO A 155 -12.69 28.94 -60.47
C PRO A 155 -14.19 29.02 -60.72
N ILE A 156 -14.87 29.96 -60.07
CA ILE A 156 -16.26 30.28 -60.45
C ILE A 156 -16.18 30.69 -61.92
N GLU A 157 -16.60 29.79 -62.81
CA GLU A 157 -16.77 30.10 -64.21
C GLU A 157 -17.68 31.31 -64.28
N ALA A 158 -17.10 32.41 -64.77
CA ALA A 158 -17.86 33.53 -65.26
C ALA A 158 -18.79 32.98 -66.35
N GLN A 159 -20.05 32.74 -66.00
CA GLN A 159 -21.10 32.71 -66.99
C GLN A 159 -21.21 34.13 -67.56
N GLY A 160 -20.44 34.40 -68.61
CA GLY A 160 -21.02 35.07 -69.77
C GLY A 160 -22.14 34.17 -70.30
N SER A 161 -23.15 34.63 -71.01
CA SER A 161 -23.26 35.79 -71.87
C SER A 161 -24.72 35.78 -72.39
N LEU A 162 -25.11 36.84 -73.09
CA LEU A 162 -26.20 36.92 -74.08
C LEU A 162 -27.57 37.38 -73.57
N GLY A 163 -27.92 38.57 -74.05
CA GLY A 163 -29.21 39.25 -73.94
C GLY A 163 -29.05 40.69 -74.35
#